data_AF-A0A9P8Q4T9-F1
#
_entry.id   AF-A0A9P8Q4T9-F1
#
_cell.length_a   1.000
_cell.length_b   1.000
_cell.length_c   1.000
_cell.angle_alpha   90.00
_cell.angle_beta   90.00
_cell.angle_gamma   90.00
#
_symmetry.space_group_name_H-M   'P 1'
#
loop_
_entity.id
_entity.type
_entity.pdbx_description
1 polymer ?
#
loop_
_entity_poly.entity_id
_entity_poly.type
_entity_poly.pdbx_seq_one_letter_code
_entity_poly.pdbx_strand_id
1 'polypeptide(L)'
;GVDPTGAHLFSVQAHGSTDVGYYQSLGSGSLAAMAILESQWKEDISKEEAIKLASDAIEAGICNDLGSGSNVDICVMEVGKDAILHRNYLTPNVREKKQRSYKFARGTTAILKESIHNLCEVQEVQEASEPVDHQNHAAIPETPELSEVDDMDVSMEDAEDSNNGTIRPEK
;
A
#
# COMPACT_ATOMS: atom_id res chain seq x y z
N GLY A 1 2.35 22.17 13.01
CA GLY A 1 3.78 21.83 13.00
C GLY A 1 4.35 21.98 14.39
N VAL A 2 5.59 21.56 14.61
CA VAL A 2 6.23 21.63 15.93
C VAL A 2 7.60 22.29 15.81
N ASP A 3 7.90 23.20 16.74
CA ASP A 3 9.18 23.89 16.86
C ASP A 3 9.68 23.85 18.32
N PRO A 4 10.85 24.43 18.66
CA PRO A 4 11.35 24.45 20.03
C PRO A 4 10.47 25.20 21.04
N THR A 5 9.55 26.06 20.58
CA THR A 5 8.60 26.80 21.42
C THR A 5 7.32 26.00 21.68
N GLY A 6 6.98 25.06 20.81
CA GLY A 6 5.84 24.16 21.01
C GLY A 6 5.18 23.71 19.70
N ALA A 7 3.98 23.17 19.84
CA ALA A 7 3.13 22.80 18.72
C ALA A 7 2.25 23.98 18.30
N HIS A 8 2.22 24.27 17.00
CA HIS A 8 1.43 25.36 16.42
C HIS A 8 0.58 24.86 15.27
N LEU A 9 -0.71 25.22 15.28
CA LEU A 9 -1.67 24.86 14.23
C LEU A 9 -2.22 26.14 13.57
N PHE A 10 -2.10 26.18 12.25
CA PHE A 10 -2.55 27.28 11.41
C PHE A 10 -3.49 26.76 10.34
N SER A 11 -4.56 27.50 10.06
CA SER A 11 -5.33 27.34 8.83
C SER A 11 -5.02 28.53 7.92
N VAL A 12 -4.90 28.27 6.61
CA VAL A 12 -4.68 29.30 5.60
C VAL A 12 -5.77 29.16 4.55
N GLN A 13 -6.56 30.21 4.38
CA GLN A 13 -7.65 30.24 3.40
C GLN A 13 -7.13 30.69 2.03
N ALA A 14 -7.85 30.37 0.96
CA ALA A 14 -7.41 30.65 -0.42
C ALA A 14 -7.11 32.15 -0.70
N HIS A 15 -7.82 33.06 -0.04
CA HIS A 15 -7.58 34.51 -0.11
C HIS A 15 -6.40 35.02 0.76
N GLY A 16 -5.72 34.14 1.48
CA GLY A 16 -4.54 34.47 2.30
C GLY A 16 -4.83 34.84 3.75
N SER A 17 -6.09 34.80 4.22
CA SER A 17 -6.35 34.90 5.66
C SER A 17 -5.78 33.70 6.42
N THR A 18 -5.35 33.95 7.64
CA THR A 18 -4.71 32.94 8.49
C THR A 18 -5.34 32.94 9.87
N ASP A 19 -5.74 31.77 10.36
CA ASP A 19 -6.29 31.60 11.70
C ASP A 19 -5.40 30.65 12.53
N VAL A 20 -5.29 30.95 13.83
CA VAL A 20 -4.58 30.12 14.80
C VAL A 20 -5.60 29.53 15.75
N GLY A 21 -5.54 28.22 15.99
CA GLY A 21 -6.46 27.56 16.91
C GLY A 21 -5.94 26.22 17.39
N TYR A 22 -6.58 25.66 18.41
CA TYR A 22 -6.20 24.36 18.99
C TYR A 22 -6.60 23.17 18.11
N TYR A 23 -7.68 23.32 17.35
CA TYR A 23 -8.14 22.37 16.34
C TYR A 23 -8.76 23.16 15.19
N GLN A 24 -8.76 22.56 13.99
CA GLN A 24 -9.28 23.16 12.77
C GLN A 24 -9.82 22.05 11.86
N SER A 25 -10.84 22.34 11.07
CA SER A 25 -11.31 21.47 9.99
C SER A 25 -11.52 22.28 8.70
N LEU A 26 -11.11 21.71 7.57
CA LEU A 26 -11.21 22.32 6.24
C LEU A 26 -11.77 21.30 5.24
N GLY A 27 -12.17 21.77 4.06
CA GLY A 27 -12.78 20.94 3.01
C GLY A 27 -14.31 20.85 3.10
N SER A 28 -14.91 20.04 2.23
CA SER A 28 -16.37 19.91 2.12
C SER A 28 -17.01 19.21 3.32
N GLY A 29 -16.34 18.20 3.90
CA GLY A 29 -16.77 17.50 5.12
C GLY A 29 -16.43 18.21 6.43
N SER A 30 -15.94 19.45 6.38
CA SER A 30 -15.42 20.19 7.54
C SER A 30 -16.47 20.42 8.63
N LEU A 31 -17.74 20.66 8.27
CA LEU A 31 -18.81 20.91 9.23
C LEU A 31 -19.12 19.68 10.10
N ALA A 32 -19.13 18.49 9.49
CA ALA A 32 -19.34 17.24 10.23
C ALA A 32 -18.16 16.93 11.16
N ALA A 33 -16.93 17.13 10.67
CA ALA A 33 -15.73 17.00 11.48
C ALA A 33 -15.72 18.00 12.65
N MET A 34 -16.12 19.25 12.41
CA MET A 34 -16.16 20.29 13.43
C MET A 34 -17.13 19.96 14.55
N ALA A 35 -18.29 19.36 14.25
CA ALA A 35 -19.24 18.93 15.28
C ALA A 35 -18.64 17.91 16.27
N ILE A 36 -17.78 17.01 15.78
CA ILE A 36 -17.06 16.05 16.62
C ILE A 36 -15.97 16.75 17.44
N LEU A 37 -15.19 17.63 16.80
CA LEU A 37 -14.13 18.38 17.48
C LEU A 37 -14.70 19.25 18.62
N GLU A 38 -15.74 20.04 18.35
CA GLU A 38 -16.41 20.90 19.35
C GLU A 38 -17.03 20.11 20.51
N SER A 39 -17.52 18.89 20.26
CA SER A 39 -18.19 18.09 21.30
C SER A 39 -17.23 17.31 22.19
N GLN A 40 -16.04 16.95 21.69
CA GLN A 40 -15.16 16.00 22.36
C GLN A 40 -13.76 16.55 22.69
N TRP A 41 -13.32 17.63 22.05
CA TRP A 41 -12.00 18.21 22.30
C TRP A 41 -11.87 18.76 23.73
N LYS A 42 -10.67 18.60 24.29
CA LYS A 42 -10.26 19.14 25.60
C LYS A 42 -8.79 19.57 25.50
N GLU A 43 -8.37 20.48 26.38
CA GLU A 43 -7.01 21.03 26.37
C GLU A 43 -5.96 19.94 26.70
N ASP A 44 -6.20 19.13 27.73
CA ASP A 44 -5.28 18.10 28.21
C ASP A 44 -5.66 16.69 27.72
N ILE A 45 -5.67 16.47 26.39
CA ILE A 45 -5.88 15.13 25.81
C ILE A 45 -4.56 14.37 25.68
N SER A 46 -4.61 13.06 25.92
CA SER A 46 -3.48 12.17 25.62
C SER A 46 -3.26 12.02 24.10
N LYS A 47 -2.09 11.54 23.70
CA LYS A 47 -1.76 11.27 22.29
C LYS A 47 -2.76 10.29 21.67
N GLU A 48 -3.09 9.22 22.38
CA GLU A 48 -4.00 8.18 21.91
C GLU A 48 -5.43 8.71 21.77
N GLU A 49 -5.89 9.55 22.72
CA GLU A 49 -7.18 10.22 22.62
C GLU A 49 -7.22 11.24 21.48
N ALA A 50 -6.13 11.97 21.23
CA ALA A 50 -6.03 12.90 20.11
C ALA A 50 -6.11 12.18 18.76
N ILE A 51 -5.41 11.05 18.62
CA ILE A 51 -5.47 10.20 17.43
C ILE A 51 -6.90 9.71 17.21
N LYS A 52 -7.56 9.23 18.27
CA LYS A 52 -8.96 8.78 18.20
C LYS A 52 -9.92 9.92 17.86
N LEU A 53 -9.77 11.08 18.48
CA LEU A 53 -10.61 12.24 18.20
C LEU A 53 -10.48 12.68 16.74
N ALA A 54 -9.25 12.74 16.22
CA ALA A 54 -9.00 13.07 14.83
C ALA A 54 -9.58 12.00 13.89
N SER A 55 -9.45 10.72 14.22
CA SER A 55 -10.02 9.64 13.41
C SER A 55 -11.54 9.71 13.34
N ASP A 56 -12.19 9.91 14.49
CA ASP A 56 -13.65 10.00 14.60
C ASP A 56 -14.19 11.23 13.86
N ALA A 57 -13.47 12.36 13.91
CA ALA A 57 -13.84 13.58 13.19
C ALA A 57 -13.80 13.39 11.67
N ILE A 58 -12.77 12.73 11.14
CA ILE A 58 -12.67 12.44 9.70
C ILE A 58 -13.71 11.39 9.29
N GLU A 59 -13.95 10.37 10.10
CA GLU A 59 -15.00 9.36 9.84
C GLU A 59 -16.39 10.02 9.78
N ALA A 60 -16.69 10.98 10.66
CA ALA A 60 -17.91 11.77 10.57
C ALA A 60 -18.00 12.57 9.27
N GLY A 61 -16.89 13.14 8.79
CA GLY A 61 -16.82 13.77 7.47
C GLY A 61 -17.11 12.79 6.33
N ILE A 62 -16.48 11.63 6.34
CA ILE A 62 -16.67 10.56 5.34
C ILE A 62 -18.13 10.10 5.28
N CYS A 63 -18.78 9.90 6.42
CA CYS A 63 -20.15 9.38 6.49
C CYS A 63 -21.22 10.42 6.13
N ASN A 64 -20.92 11.71 6.24
CA ASN A 64 -21.91 12.79 6.10
C ASN A 64 -21.67 13.74 4.91
N ASP A 65 -20.54 13.65 4.22
CA ASP A 65 -20.23 14.45 3.03
C ASP A 65 -19.95 13.57 1.80
N LEU A 66 -20.63 13.86 0.69
CA LEU A 66 -20.47 13.11 -0.57
C LEU A 66 -19.13 13.38 -1.26
N GLY A 67 -18.52 14.53 -0.99
CA GLY A 67 -17.20 14.89 -1.51
C GLY A 67 -16.03 14.27 -0.72
N SER A 68 -16.33 13.65 0.42
CA SER A 68 -15.36 13.02 1.31
C SER A 68 -15.56 11.50 1.32
N GLY A 69 -14.47 10.74 1.45
CA GLY A 69 -14.57 9.28 1.45
C GLY A 69 -13.23 8.57 1.45
N SER A 70 -13.26 7.25 1.34
CA SER A 70 -12.09 6.34 1.38
C SER A 70 -11.58 6.06 2.80
N ASN A 71 -10.27 6.18 3.03
CA ASN A 71 -9.61 5.78 4.25
C ASN A 71 -9.19 7.01 5.06
N VAL A 72 -8.97 6.82 6.36
CA VAL A 72 -8.48 7.85 7.26
C VAL A 72 -6.97 7.72 7.40
N ASP A 73 -6.26 8.81 7.09
CA ASP A 73 -4.82 8.94 7.31
C ASP A 73 -4.55 9.86 8.50
N ILE A 74 -3.58 9.51 9.33
CA ILE A 74 -3.20 10.30 10.52
C ILE A 74 -1.70 10.59 10.49
N CYS A 75 -1.32 11.84 10.72
CA CYS A 75 0.06 12.24 10.90
C CYS A 75 0.27 12.76 12.32
N VAL A 76 1.19 12.15 13.06
CA VAL A 76 1.52 12.54 14.42
C VAL A 76 2.86 13.27 14.41
N MET A 77 2.88 14.45 15.03
CA MET A 77 4.09 15.27 15.19
C MET A 77 4.29 15.57 16.68
N GLU A 78 5.48 15.27 17.19
CA GLU A 78 5.86 15.52 18.58
C GLU A 78 7.12 16.40 18.64
N VAL A 79 7.30 17.15 19.72
CA VAL A 79 8.49 18.00 19.89
C VAL A 79 9.75 17.13 19.94
N GLY A 80 10.72 17.42 19.07
CA GLY A 80 12.00 16.72 19.04
C GLY A 80 11.97 15.31 18.44
N LYS A 81 10.86 14.89 17.83
CA LYS A 81 10.74 13.62 17.10
C LYS A 81 10.37 13.87 15.64
N ASP A 82 10.72 12.91 14.80
CA ASP A 82 10.28 12.92 13.41
C ASP A 82 8.76 12.70 13.32
N ALA A 83 8.16 13.27 12.28
CA ALA A 83 6.74 13.09 12.00
C ALA A 83 6.47 11.65 11.55
N ILE A 84 5.46 11.02 12.16
CA ILE A 84 5.05 9.65 11.83
C ILE A 84 3.73 9.71 11.08
N LEU A 85 3.74 9.24 9.84
CA LEU A 85 2.56 9.12 8.99
C LEU A 85 1.97 7.72 9.07
N HIS A 86 0.78 7.61 9.65
CA HIS A 86 -0.06 6.42 9.65
C HIS A 86 -1.04 6.49 8.47
N ARG A 87 -0.65 5.89 7.34
CA ARG A 87 -1.57 5.71 6.21
C ARG A 87 -2.54 4.57 6.47
N ASN A 88 -3.79 4.75 6.01
CA ASN A 88 -4.88 3.81 6.17
C ASN A 88 -5.08 3.40 7.63
N TYR A 89 -5.02 4.38 8.54
CA TYR A 89 -5.24 4.13 9.97
C TYR A 89 -6.63 3.52 10.22
N LEU A 90 -7.66 4.03 9.54
CA LEU A 90 -8.98 3.40 9.46
C LEU A 90 -9.39 3.20 8.00
N THR A 91 -10.04 2.08 7.72
CA THR A 91 -10.58 1.74 6.39
C THR A 91 -12.07 1.38 6.50
N PRO A 92 -12.96 2.36 6.71
CA PRO A 92 -14.39 2.10 6.96
C PRO A 92 -15.08 1.46 5.76
N ASN A 93 -14.65 1.77 4.53
CA ASN A 93 -15.27 1.29 3.30
C ASN A 93 -14.34 0.32 2.55
N VAL A 94 -14.54 -0.98 2.76
CA VAL A 94 -13.85 -2.00 1.96
C VAL A 94 -14.64 -2.26 0.69
N ARG A 95 -13.94 -2.22 -0.46
CA ARG A 95 -14.55 -2.54 -1.75
C ARG A 95 -14.92 -4.02 -1.80
N GLU A 96 -16.20 -4.31 -2.03
CA GLU A 96 -16.66 -5.68 -2.23
C GLU A 96 -16.09 -6.31 -3.50
N LYS A 97 -15.90 -7.63 -3.45
CA LYS A 97 -15.50 -8.42 -4.62
C LYS A 97 -16.65 -8.39 -5.64
N LYS A 98 -16.30 -8.18 -6.91
CA LYS A 98 -17.28 -8.26 -8.00
C LYS A 98 -17.90 -9.66 -8.02
N GLN A 99 -19.23 -9.73 -8.05
CA GLN A 99 -19.95 -11.01 -8.08
C GLN A 99 -19.74 -11.79 -9.39
N ARG A 100 -19.41 -11.10 -10.49
CA ARG A 100 -19.18 -11.70 -11.80
C ARG A 100 -17.86 -11.22 -12.41
N SER A 101 -17.23 -12.11 -13.16
CA SER A 101 -16.13 -11.76 -14.05
C SER A 101 -16.68 -11.21 -15.36
N TYR A 102 -16.18 -10.05 -15.79
CA TYR A 102 -16.50 -9.43 -17.08
C TYR A 102 -15.30 -9.48 -18.03
N LYS A 103 -14.43 -10.49 -17.87
CA LYS A 103 -13.28 -10.70 -18.75
C LYS A 103 -13.78 -11.32 -20.06
N PHE A 104 -13.72 -10.57 -21.15
CA PHE A 104 -14.00 -11.08 -22.49
C PHE A 104 -12.77 -11.78 -23.08
N ALA A 105 -12.98 -12.72 -23.99
CA ALA A 105 -11.90 -13.38 -24.69
C ALA A 105 -11.12 -12.38 -25.57
N ARG A 106 -9.84 -12.68 -25.84
CA ARG A 106 -9.07 -11.89 -26.80
C ARG A 106 -9.74 -11.98 -28.18
N GLY A 107 -9.83 -10.86 -28.89
CA GLY A 107 -10.48 -10.77 -30.21
C GLY A 107 -11.97 -10.39 -30.19
N THR A 108 -12.58 -10.15 -29.02
CA THR A 108 -14.00 -9.69 -28.94
C THR A 108 -14.20 -8.26 -29.46
N THR A 109 -13.18 -7.41 -29.43
CA THR A 109 -13.25 -6.02 -29.91
C THR A 109 -12.69 -5.91 -31.32
N ALA A 110 -13.44 -5.31 -32.24
CA ALA A 110 -12.98 -5.08 -33.62
C ALA A 110 -11.84 -4.06 -33.65
N ILE A 111 -10.73 -4.43 -34.29
CA ILE A 111 -9.55 -3.57 -34.47
C ILE A 111 -9.59 -2.98 -35.88
N LEU A 112 -9.60 -1.66 -36.01
CA LEU A 112 -9.62 -0.97 -37.31
C LEU A 112 -8.23 -0.84 -37.93
N LYS A 113 -7.21 -0.63 -37.10
CA LYS A 113 -5.81 -0.50 -37.51
C LYS A 113 -4.90 -0.94 -36.37
N GLU A 114 -3.87 -1.70 -36.71
CA GLU A 114 -2.83 -2.13 -35.79
C GLU A 114 -1.46 -1.71 -36.34
N SER A 115 -0.57 -1.24 -35.47
CA SER A 115 0.83 -0.91 -35.81
C SER A 115 1.74 -1.39 -34.69
N ILE A 116 2.64 -2.31 -35.02
CA ILE A 116 3.57 -2.92 -34.07
C ILE A 116 4.96 -2.29 -34.28
N HIS A 117 5.54 -1.77 -33.20
CA HIS A 117 6.88 -1.18 -33.21
C HIS A 117 7.80 -1.99 -32.30
N ASN A 118 8.86 -2.56 -32.87
CA ASN A 118 9.89 -3.26 -32.10
C ASN A 118 10.91 -2.24 -31.59
N LEU A 119 11.09 -2.15 -30.27
CA LEU A 119 11.92 -1.11 -29.64
C LEU A 119 13.41 -1.44 -29.63
N CYS A 120 13.80 -2.73 -29.62
CA CYS A 120 15.19 -3.19 -29.67
C CYS A 120 15.29 -4.55 -30.38
N GLU A 121 16.40 -4.77 -31.11
CA GLU A 121 16.80 -6.09 -31.60
C GLU A 121 17.64 -6.80 -30.53
N VAL A 122 17.14 -7.92 -30.02
CA VAL A 122 17.89 -8.78 -29.10
C VAL A 122 18.76 -9.71 -29.93
N GLN A 123 20.09 -9.52 -29.88
CA GLN A 123 21.05 -10.48 -30.42
C GLN A 123 21.49 -11.40 -29.29
N GLU A 124 21.07 -12.67 -29.34
CA GLU A 124 21.68 -13.72 -28.52
C GLU A 124 23.01 -14.12 -29.16
N VAL A 125 24.11 -13.74 -28.52
CA VAL A 125 25.44 -14.21 -28.88
C VAL A 125 25.58 -15.62 -28.34
N GLN A 126 25.65 -16.63 -29.22
CA GLN A 126 26.05 -17.97 -28.83
C GLN A 126 27.56 -17.96 -28.55
N GLU A 127 27.94 -18.16 -27.28
CA GLU A 127 29.34 -18.49 -26.94
C GLU A 127 29.71 -19.81 -27.61
N ALA A 128 30.66 -19.76 -28.53
CA ALA A 128 31.27 -20.95 -29.12
C ALA A 128 32.01 -21.70 -28.01
N SER A 129 31.55 -22.90 -27.68
CA SER A 129 32.33 -23.83 -26.87
C SER A 129 33.45 -24.40 -27.75
N GLU A 130 34.70 -24.06 -27.40
CA GLU A 130 35.86 -24.75 -27.98
C GLU A 130 35.90 -26.21 -27.50
N PRO A 131 36.27 -27.18 -28.35
CA PRO A 131 36.35 -28.58 -27.94
C PRO A 131 37.59 -28.79 -27.05
N VAL A 132 37.36 -29.21 -25.81
CA VAL A 132 38.43 -29.64 -24.90
C VAL A 132 38.83 -31.08 -25.25
N ASP A 133 40.03 -31.26 -25.81
CA ASP A 133 40.62 -32.57 -26.09
C ASP A 133 40.91 -33.34 -24.79
N HIS A 134 40.21 -34.46 -24.59
CA HIS A 134 40.43 -35.36 -23.46
C HIS A 134 41.41 -36.48 -23.81
N GLN A 135 42.72 -36.19 -23.76
CA GLN A 135 43.75 -37.22 -23.56
C GLN A 135 44.94 -36.69 -22.75
N ASN A 136 44.96 -36.99 -21.45
CA ASN A 136 46.04 -37.75 -20.80
C ASN A 136 45.88 -37.72 -19.27
N HIS A 137 45.74 -38.92 -18.69
CA HIS A 137 45.75 -39.18 -17.26
C HIS A 137 47.06 -38.74 -16.62
N ALA A 138 46.97 -37.95 -15.55
CA ALA A 138 47.98 -37.90 -14.49
C ALA A 138 47.26 -37.70 -13.14
N ALA A 139 47.69 -38.48 -12.14
CA ALA A 139 47.02 -38.70 -10.86
C ALA A 139 46.83 -37.44 -10.00
N ILE A 140 45.70 -37.39 -9.28
CA ILE A 140 45.36 -36.36 -8.28
C ILE A 140 45.79 -36.86 -6.89
N PRO A 141 46.52 -36.08 -6.08
CA PRO A 141 46.68 -36.36 -4.66
C PRO A 141 45.48 -35.79 -3.87
N GLU A 142 44.98 -36.58 -2.91
CA GLU A 142 43.83 -36.29 -2.05
C GLU A 142 44.03 -35.02 -1.20
N THR A 143 42.98 -34.19 -1.11
CA THR A 143 42.87 -33.05 -0.17
C THR A 143 41.84 -33.36 0.93
N PRO A 144 42.06 -32.88 2.17
CA PRO A 144 41.30 -33.31 3.35
C PRO A 144 39.94 -32.62 3.50
N GLU A 145 39.03 -33.33 4.18
CA GLU A 145 37.65 -32.97 4.51
C GLU A 145 37.51 -31.62 5.25
N LEU A 146 36.51 -30.84 4.85
CA LEU A 146 35.97 -29.73 5.63
C LEU A 146 34.44 -29.89 5.71
N SER A 147 33.97 -29.81 6.95
CA SER A 147 32.65 -30.13 7.48
C SER A 147 31.47 -29.36 6.87
N GLU A 148 30.41 -30.10 6.60
CA GLU A 148 29.07 -29.62 6.21
C GLU A 148 28.48 -28.69 7.29
N VAL A 149 27.93 -27.55 6.85
CA VAL A 149 26.97 -26.75 7.59
C VAL A 149 25.63 -26.90 6.88
N ASP A 150 24.62 -27.31 7.64
CA ASP A 150 23.26 -27.57 7.19
C ASP A 150 22.60 -26.34 6.57
N ASP A 151 22.28 -26.40 5.28
CA ASP A 151 21.33 -25.48 4.64
C ASP A 151 19.91 -26.03 4.79
N MET A 152 19.08 -25.23 5.48
CA MET A 152 17.66 -25.49 5.72
C MET A 152 16.87 -25.52 4.40
N ASP A 153 16.14 -26.61 4.23
CA ASP A 153 15.15 -26.86 3.19
C ASP A 153 13.98 -25.87 3.31
N VAL A 154 13.80 -24.99 2.31
CA VAL A 154 12.56 -24.19 2.13
C VAL A 154 11.83 -24.76 0.94
N SER A 155 10.99 -25.76 1.21
CA SER A 155 10.01 -26.27 0.26
C SER A 155 8.94 -25.21 -0.01
N MET A 156 8.92 -24.70 -1.24
CA MET A 156 7.89 -23.85 -1.80
C MET A 156 6.76 -24.77 -2.29
N GLU A 157 5.64 -24.84 -1.56
CA GLU A 157 4.46 -25.60 -1.98
C GLU A 157 3.67 -24.82 -3.04
N ASP A 158 3.55 -25.43 -4.22
CA ASP A 158 2.65 -25.00 -5.30
C ASP A 158 1.18 -25.19 -4.88
N ALA A 159 0.42 -24.10 -4.90
CA ALA A 159 -1.03 -24.14 -4.67
C ALA A 159 -1.75 -24.55 -5.97
N GLU A 160 -2.17 -25.82 -6.04
CA GLU A 160 -3.07 -26.31 -7.07
C GLU A 160 -4.53 -25.86 -6.82
N ASP A 161 -5.11 -25.15 -7.79
CA ASP A 161 -6.53 -24.81 -7.86
C ASP A 161 -7.37 -26.08 -8.12
N SER A 162 -7.84 -26.73 -7.05
CA SER A 162 -8.82 -27.82 -7.17
C SER A 162 -10.25 -27.25 -7.23
N ASN A 163 -10.76 -27.16 -8.45
CA ASN A 163 -12.17 -27.02 -8.79
C ASN A 163 -12.99 -28.20 -8.22
N ASN A 164 -13.92 -27.95 -7.29
CA ASN A 164 -14.96 -28.94 -7.01
C ASN A 164 -16.31 -28.26 -6.76
N GLY A 165 -17.20 -28.41 -7.74
CA GLY A 165 -18.55 -27.90 -7.70
C GLY A 165 -19.40 -28.64 -6.66
N THR A 166 -20.20 -27.89 -5.90
CA THR A 166 -21.36 -28.44 -5.20
C THR A 166 -22.60 -27.69 -5.65
N ILE A 167 -23.42 -28.43 -6.39
CA ILE A 167 -24.77 -28.09 -6.81
C ILE A 167 -25.64 -27.98 -5.55
N ARG A 168 -26.29 -26.83 -5.33
CA ARG A 168 -27.39 -26.71 -4.37
C ARG A 168 -28.73 -26.89 -5.10
N PRO A 169 -29.67 -27.69 -4.60
CA PRO A 169 -31.00 -27.79 -5.18
C PRO A 169 -31.88 -26.62 -4.72
N GLU A 170 -32.70 -26.11 -5.65
CA GLU A 170 -33.74 -25.11 -5.38
C GLU A 170 -34.94 -25.73 -4.65
N LYS A 171 -35.38 -25.06 -3.58
CA LYS A 171 -36.76 -24.59 -3.38
C LYS A 171 -36.82 -23.60 -2.22
#